data_AF-A0A094GL33-F1
#
_entry.id   AF-A0A094GL33-F1
#
_cell.length_a   1.000
_cell.length_b   1.000
_cell.length_c   1.000
_cell.angle_alpha   90.00
_cell.angle_beta   90.00
_cell.angle_gamma   90.00
#
_symmetry.space_group_name_H-M   'P 1'
#
loop_
_entity.id
_entity.type
_entity.pdbx_description
1 polymer ?
#
loop_
_entity_poly.entity_id
_entity_poly.type
_entity_poly.pdbx_seq_one_letter_code
_entity_poly.pdbx_strand_id
1 'polypeptide(L)'
;MATRQEIAESFLAAESIRIIELAKALINQGGFIDGSWLQGQCDYAGYSILTTAHQILMTTPSEVLRGLITGTIPTMAGNSDLQYIQSSQYVAVLHVANAEDIVLPVIYAVYLVNLQTNESLTVRDTQEMIDNVRQKLGGMKGDSKIAAKSLTKLLADRINGCKPNSPLLGGLVDIGFAGKGPARLAQHQSGANSNEVMQVFRDAARAVNACYDLQSFIVCKMRKYEHCSLAEVLFSRLSQSYISRGGGFNGAVAGHSIKGAQSLSVMAWDRIGGVQRDRIYQTNYAIEIAKMKTAAGASRRQLQIAGDVGEELAIQNCILELLSADERIHAAAAEQEFREISAERIQATADSIAEEDDSVAESSADGDGDGYDLEPTEEDDPIEDDDDLPIAPAHGSHHIP
;
A
#
# COMPACT_ATOMS: atom_id res chain seq x y z
N MET A 1 15.02 -14.83 -2.33
CA MET A 1 14.14 -13.90 -1.60
C MET A 1 13.87 -12.75 -2.56
N ALA A 2 12.62 -12.29 -2.67
CA ALA A 2 12.29 -11.19 -3.58
C ALA A 2 13.11 -9.94 -3.26
N THR A 3 13.55 -9.22 -4.29
CA THR A 3 14.25 -7.95 -4.17
C THR A 3 13.31 -6.85 -3.67
N ARG A 4 13.88 -5.75 -3.17
CA ARG A 4 13.07 -4.59 -2.75
C ARG A 4 12.18 -4.08 -3.88
N GLN A 5 12.71 -4.07 -5.10
CA GLN A 5 12.02 -3.54 -6.28
C GLN A 5 10.86 -4.45 -6.70
N GLU A 6 11.06 -5.77 -6.72
CA GLU A 6 10.00 -6.75 -7.00
C GLU A 6 8.84 -6.64 -5.98
N ILE A 7 9.15 -6.41 -4.71
CA ILE A 7 8.13 -6.18 -3.66
C ILE A 7 7.39 -4.85 -3.89
N ALA A 8 8.11 -3.80 -4.27
CA ALA A 8 7.48 -2.51 -4.56
C ALA A 8 6.54 -2.60 -5.78
N GLU A 9 6.97 -3.30 -6.83
CA GLU A 9 6.17 -3.54 -8.03
C GLU A 9 4.91 -4.36 -7.72
N SER A 10 5.02 -5.39 -6.88
CA SER A 10 3.84 -6.16 -6.47
C SER A 10 2.84 -5.33 -5.67
N PHE A 11 3.32 -4.41 -4.82
CA PHE A 11 2.45 -3.46 -4.11
C PHE A 11 1.79 -2.45 -5.05
N LEU A 12 2.52 -1.90 -6.02
CA LEU A 12 1.94 -1.00 -7.02
C LEU A 12 0.89 -1.70 -7.88
N ALA A 13 1.17 -2.94 -8.32
CA ALA A 13 0.21 -3.74 -9.04
C ALA A 13 -1.06 -3.98 -8.21
N ALA A 14 -0.91 -4.35 -6.93
CA ALA A 14 -2.05 -4.55 -6.04
C ALA A 14 -2.86 -3.26 -5.79
N GLU A 15 -2.21 -2.12 -5.55
CA GLU A 15 -2.86 -0.81 -5.39
C GLU A 15 -3.64 -0.40 -6.64
N SER A 16 -3.09 -0.65 -7.83
CA SER A 16 -3.75 -0.34 -9.09
C SER A 16 -5.08 -1.08 -9.25
N ILE A 17 -5.15 -2.32 -8.74
CA ILE A 17 -6.39 -3.10 -8.69
C ILE A 17 -7.33 -2.45 -7.69
N ARG A 18 -7.04 -2.55 -6.38
CA ARG A 18 -7.88 -2.02 -5.28
C ARG A 18 -7.08 -1.87 -3.99
N ILE A 19 -7.50 -0.99 -3.10
CA ILE A 19 -6.85 -0.80 -1.79
C ILE A 19 -6.94 -2.09 -0.94
N ILE A 20 -8.03 -2.86 -1.04
CA ILE A 20 -8.13 -4.16 -0.37
C ILE A 20 -7.10 -5.18 -0.88
N GLU A 21 -6.72 -5.14 -2.16
CA GLU A 21 -5.68 -6.02 -2.70
C GLU A 21 -4.30 -5.59 -2.21
N LEU A 22 -4.03 -4.29 -2.10
CA LEU A 22 -2.82 -3.78 -1.45
C LEU A 22 -2.73 -4.24 0.02
N ALA A 23 -3.84 -4.19 0.77
CA ALA A 23 -3.90 -4.67 2.14
C ALA A 23 -3.53 -6.17 2.22
N LYS A 24 -4.08 -7.01 1.33
CA LYS A 24 -3.71 -8.44 1.26
C LYS A 24 -2.24 -8.63 0.92
N ALA A 25 -1.72 -7.90 -0.05
CA ALA A 25 -0.32 -7.97 -0.47
C ALA A 25 0.61 -7.64 0.71
N LEU A 26 0.33 -6.57 1.46
CA LEU A 26 1.10 -6.17 2.64
C LEU A 26 1.05 -7.23 3.75
N ILE A 27 -0.12 -7.81 4.03
CA ILE A 27 -0.30 -8.82 5.07
C ILE A 27 0.48 -10.09 4.73
N ASN A 28 0.33 -10.57 3.50
CA ASN A 28 0.90 -11.82 3.03
C ASN A 28 2.40 -11.71 2.68
N GLN A 29 2.96 -10.50 2.61
CA GLN A 29 4.36 -10.31 2.30
C GLN A 29 5.27 -10.84 3.42
N GLY A 30 5.92 -11.98 3.17
CA GLY A 30 6.86 -12.58 4.09
C GLY A 30 8.22 -11.87 4.15
N GLY A 31 9.03 -12.23 5.15
CA GLY A 31 10.44 -11.84 5.29
C GLY A 31 10.69 -10.51 6.00
N PHE A 32 9.70 -9.93 6.66
CA PHE A 32 9.87 -8.80 7.57
C PHE A 32 10.00 -9.27 9.02
N ILE A 33 10.61 -8.45 9.87
CA ILE A 33 10.84 -8.80 11.28
C ILE A 33 9.55 -8.85 12.11
N ASP A 34 8.48 -8.23 11.62
CA ASP A 34 7.12 -8.30 12.19
C ASP A 34 6.32 -9.52 11.72
N GLY A 35 6.93 -10.41 10.91
CA GLY A 35 6.24 -11.53 10.27
C GLY A 35 5.52 -12.45 11.24
N SER A 36 6.19 -12.87 12.32
CA SER A 36 5.60 -13.74 13.34
C SER A 36 4.46 -13.07 14.10
N TRP A 37 4.61 -11.78 14.43
CA TRP A 37 3.56 -11.01 15.08
C TRP A 37 2.33 -10.91 14.19
N LEU A 38 2.50 -10.52 12.92
CA LEU A 38 1.38 -10.36 12.00
C LEU A 38 0.70 -11.69 11.68
N GLN A 39 1.48 -12.78 11.55
CA GLN A 39 0.92 -14.12 11.39
C GLN A 39 0.04 -14.48 12.58
N GLY A 40 0.51 -14.25 13.81
CA GLY A 40 -0.30 -14.48 15.02
C GLY A 40 -1.60 -13.67 15.05
N GLN A 41 -1.58 -12.43 14.54
CA GLN A 41 -2.81 -11.63 14.39
C GLN A 41 -3.75 -12.25 13.35
N CYS A 42 -3.22 -12.76 12.24
CA CYS A 42 -4.01 -13.39 11.18
C CYS A 42 -4.61 -14.73 11.62
N ASP A 43 -3.86 -15.53 12.38
CA ASP A 43 -4.32 -16.81 12.91
C ASP A 43 -5.48 -16.62 13.90
N TYR A 44 -5.44 -15.53 14.67
CA TYR A 44 -6.50 -15.19 15.62
C TYR A 44 -7.73 -14.56 14.96
N ALA A 45 -7.53 -13.63 14.02
CA ALA A 45 -8.61 -12.80 13.47
C ALA A 45 -8.39 -12.33 12.02
N GLY A 46 -7.99 -13.23 11.12
CA GLY A 46 -7.58 -12.90 9.74
C GLY A 46 -8.53 -11.96 8.97
N TYR A 47 -9.84 -12.21 8.99
CA TYR A 47 -10.82 -11.34 8.33
C TYR A 47 -10.87 -9.92 8.95
N SER A 48 -10.76 -9.83 10.27
CA SER A 48 -10.73 -8.55 10.99
C SER A 48 -9.43 -7.79 10.68
N ILE A 49 -8.28 -8.47 10.62
CA ILE A 49 -7.00 -7.85 10.26
C ILE A 49 -7.03 -7.29 8.84
N LEU A 50 -7.56 -8.05 7.88
CA LEU A 50 -7.68 -7.57 6.51
C LEU A 50 -8.61 -6.35 6.40
N THR A 51 -9.77 -6.41 7.05
CA THR A 51 -10.74 -5.29 7.06
C THR A 51 -10.16 -4.06 7.74
N THR A 52 -9.42 -4.25 8.84
CA THR A 52 -8.75 -3.16 9.56
C THR A 52 -7.64 -2.54 8.71
N ALA A 53 -6.82 -3.37 8.07
CA ALA A 53 -5.77 -2.92 7.17
C ALA A 53 -6.34 -2.10 6.01
N HIS A 54 -7.42 -2.59 5.39
CA HIS A 54 -8.16 -1.84 4.37
C HIS A 54 -8.61 -0.47 4.91
N GLN A 55 -9.30 -0.43 6.04
CA GLN A 55 -9.77 0.84 6.63
C GLN A 55 -8.63 1.83 6.96
N ILE A 56 -7.46 1.35 7.37
CA ILE A 56 -6.28 2.17 7.63
C ILE A 56 -5.73 2.77 6.31
N LEU A 57 -5.65 1.97 5.26
CA LEU A 57 -5.14 2.46 3.97
C LEU A 57 -6.13 3.43 3.30
N MET A 58 -7.44 3.23 3.49
CA MET A 58 -8.48 4.13 2.99
C MET A 58 -8.38 5.56 3.51
N THR A 59 -7.71 5.80 4.65
CA THR A 59 -7.49 7.16 5.19
C THR A 59 -6.24 7.84 4.63
N THR A 60 -5.59 7.24 3.63
CA THR A 60 -4.36 7.76 3.01
C THR A 60 -4.61 8.03 1.53
N PRO A 61 -4.21 9.19 0.98
CA PRO A 61 -4.33 9.43 -0.46
C PRO A 61 -3.56 8.39 -1.28
N SER A 62 -4.10 7.95 -2.43
CA SER A 62 -3.44 6.98 -3.30
C SER A 62 -2.06 7.43 -3.76
N GLU A 63 -1.89 8.72 -4.03
CA GLU A 63 -0.63 9.36 -4.39
C GLU A 63 0.41 9.21 -3.27
N VAL A 64 -0.01 9.31 -2.01
CA VAL A 64 0.85 9.12 -0.84
C VAL A 64 1.18 7.64 -0.66
N LEU A 65 0.24 6.72 -0.89
CA LEU A 65 0.53 5.28 -0.88
C LEU A 65 1.58 4.92 -1.94
N ARG A 66 1.42 5.37 -3.18
CA ARG A 66 2.39 5.19 -4.27
C ARG A 66 3.73 5.85 -3.96
N GLY A 67 3.70 7.06 -3.42
CA GLY A 67 4.87 7.80 -2.99
C GLY A 67 5.67 7.05 -1.91
N LEU A 68 4.99 6.39 -0.98
CA LEU A 68 5.64 5.55 0.04
C LEU A 68 6.29 4.30 -0.56
N ILE A 69 5.60 3.61 -1.47
CA ILE A 69 6.13 2.41 -2.14
C ILE A 69 7.40 2.75 -2.94
N THR A 70 7.35 3.85 -3.70
CA THR A 70 8.43 4.29 -4.60
C THR A 70 9.50 5.15 -3.92
N GLY A 71 9.24 5.64 -2.70
CA GLY A 71 10.13 6.55 -1.96
C GLY A 71 10.16 7.98 -2.50
N THR A 72 9.10 8.42 -3.17
CA THR A 72 9.00 9.74 -3.84
C THR A 72 8.20 10.77 -3.05
N ILE A 73 7.75 10.46 -1.82
CA ILE A 73 7.10 11.44 -0.92
C ILE A 73 7.84 12.79 -0.87
N PRO A 74 9.18 12.83 -0.74
CA PRO A 74 9.91 14.10 -0.71
C PRO A 74 9.76 14.96 -1.96
N THR A 75 9.88 14.37 -3.15
CA THR A 75 9.74 15.11 -4.42
C THR A 75 8.29 15.53 -4.70
N MET A 76 7.33 14.90 -4.02
CA MET A 76 5.91 15.21 -4.10
C MET A 76 5.46 16.31 -3.12
N ALA A 77 6.37 17.04 -2.46
CA ALA A 77 6.01 18.10 -1.49
C ALA A 77 5.06 19.19 -2.05
N GLY A 78 4.99 19.37 -3.37
CA GLY A 78 4.05 20.25 -4.05
C GLY A 78 2.64 19.67 -4.28
N ASN A 79 2.44 18.37 -4.06
CA ASN A 79 1.16 17.70 -4.27
C ASN A 79 0.12 18.18 -3.24
N SER A 80 -1.09 18.52 -3.70
CA SER A 80 -2.14 19.10 -2.87
C SER A 80 -2.62 18.19 -1.75
N ASP A 81 -2.66 16.87 -1.97
CA ASP A 81 -3.11 15.94 -0.94
C ASP A 81 -2.02 15.69 0.10
N LEU A 82 -0.76 15.62 -0.32
CA LEU A 82 0.36 15.58 0.63
C LEU A 82 0.39 16.84 1.50
N GLN A 83 0.22 18.03 0.90
CA GLN A 83 0.13 19.29 1.62
C GLN A 83 -1.05 19.33 2.59
N TYR A 84 -2.22 18.85 2.15
CA TYR A 84 -3.40 18.77 2.99
C TYR A 84 -3.14 17.90 4.23
N ILE A 85 -2.53 16.73 4.08
CA ILE A 85 -2.23 15.86 5.25
C ILE A 85 -1.09 16.39 6.13
N GLN A 86 -0.28 17.34 5.65
CA GLN A 86 0.68 18.08 6.51
C GLN A 86 0.01 19.23 7.29
N SER A 87 -1.22 19.63 6.93
CA SER A 87 -1.87 20.77 7.56
C SER A 87 -2.28 20.49 9.00
N SER A 88 -2.32 21.54 9.83
CA SER A 88 -2.85 21.45 11.20
C SER A 88 -4.31 21.00 11.23
N GLN A 89 -5.10 21.35 10.21
CA GLN A 89 -6.50 20.95 10.08
C GLN A 89 -6.67 19.43 9.95
N TYR A 90 -5.73 18.75 9.28
CA TYR A 90 -5.82 17.31 9.06
C TYR A 90 -5.78 16.50 10.36
N VAL A 91 -4.99 16.96 11.33
CA VAL A 91 -4.81 16.31 12.65
C VAL A 91 -5.60 16.97 13.77
N ALA A 92 -6.43 17.97 13.47
CA ALA A 92 -7.24 18.67 14.45
C ALA A 92 -8.51 17.90 14.81
N VAL A 93 -8.87 17.93 16.10
CA VAL A 93 -10.20 17.52 16.59
C VAL A 93 -11.05 18.78 16.72
N LEU A 94 -11.50 19.32 15.58
CA LEU A 94 -12.39 20.47 15.54
C LEU A 94 -13.75 20.05 16.13
N HIS A 95 -14.37 20.90 16.95
CA HIS A 95 -15.75 20.78 17.51
C HIS A 95 -15.90 20.38 18.98
N VAL A 96 -14.86 20.49 19.81
CA VAL A 96 -15.03 20.30 21.25
C VAL A 96 -14.59 21.55 22.00
N ALA A 97 -15.57 22.31 22.53
CA ALA A 97 -15.31 23.39 23.47
C ALA A 97 -14.48 22.84 24.65
N ASN A 98 -13.33 23.45 24.93
CA ASN A 98 -12.33 23.02 25.94
C ASN A 98 -11.41 21.84 25.55
N ALA A 99 -11.20 21.52 24.26
CA ALA A 99 -10.31 20.44 23.82
C ALA A 99 -9.03 20.91 23.11
N GLU A 100 -8.48 22.06 23.51
CA GLU A 100 -7.35 22.71 22.82
C GLU A 100 -6.07 21.83 22.69
N ASP A 101 -6.01 20.68 23.36
CA ASP A 101 -4.83 19.80 23.38
C ASP A 101 -4.98 18.44 22.68
N ILE A 102 -6.17 18.07 22.18
CA ILE A 102 -6.34 16.76 21.54
C ILE A 102 -6.01 16.85 20.05
N VAL A 103 -4.90 16.23 19.66
CA VAL A 103 -4.52 16.01 18.26
C VAL A 103 -4.67 14.54 17.90
N LEU A 104 -5.08 14.24 16.66
CA LEU A 104 -5.14 12.87 16.20
C LEU A 104 -3.72 12.28 16.16
N PRO A 105 -3.49 11.06 16.69
CA PRO A 105 -2.25 10.34 16.50
C PRO A 105 -1.99 10.09 15.02
N VAL A 106 -0.73 9.92 14.64
CA VAL A 106 -0.34 9.77 13.23
C VAL A 106 0.70 8.68 13.04
N ILE A 107 0.72 8.15 11.82
CA ILE A 107 1.90 7.52 11.24
C ILE A 107 2.66 8.58 10.46
N TYR A 108 3.98 8.59 10.63
CA TYR A 108 4.88 9.49 9.93
C TYR A 108 5.98 8.73 9.19
N ALA A 109 6.57 9.40 8.21
CA ALA A 109 7.74 8.97 7.47
C ALA A 109 8.86 10.01 7.60
N VAL A 110 10.10 9.57 7.80
CA VAL A 110 11.29 10.43 7.78
C VAL A 110 12.25 9.91 6.72
N TYR A 111 12.53 10.72 5.70
CA TYR A 111 13.42 10.38 4.60
C TYR A 111 14.75 11.09 4.74
N LEU A 112 15.84 10.42 4.34
CA LEU A 112 17.13 11.05 4.09
C LEU A 112 17.20 11.52 2.62
N VAL A 113 17.30 12.82 2.40
CA VAL A 113 17.16 13.47 1.08
C VAL A 113 18.09 14.67 0.91
N ASN A 114 18.30 15.11 -0.31
CA ASN A 114 18.91 16.42 -0.59
C ASN A 114 17.86 17.52 -0.41
N LEU A 115 18.03 18.41 0.57
CA LEU A 115 17.05 19.46 0.87
C LEU A 115 16.88 20.52 -0.23
N GLN A 116 17.82 20.63 -1.16
CA GLN A 116 17.70 21.58 -2.28
C GLN A 116 16.84 21.02 -3.40
N THR A 117 16.93 19.72 -3.69
CA THR A 117 16.21 19.07 -4.79
C THR A 117 15.01 18.24 -4.34
N ASN A 118 14.91 17.97 -3.03
CA ASN A 118 14.02 16.95 -2.43
C ASN A 118 14.23 15.53 -3.00
N GLU A 119 15.33 15.27 -3.69
CA GLU A 119 15.61 13.94 -4.25
C GLU A 119 16.30 13.04 -3.22
N SER A 120 16.18 11.73 -3.42
CA SER A 120 16.96 10.76 -2.64
C SER A 120 18.45 10.82 -3.00
N LEU A 121 19.28 10.17 -2.19
CA LEU A 121 20.70 10.03 -2.47
C LEU A 121 20.91 9.35 -3.83
N THR A 122 21.94 9.75 -4.56
CA THR A 122 22.41 8.96 -5.70
C THR A 122 23.03 7.64 -5.22
N VAL A 123 23.12 6.65 -6.11
CA VAL A 123 23.84 5.39 -5.82
C VAL A 123 25.29 5.64 -5.42
N ARG A 124 25.98 6.57 -6.10
CA ARG A 124 27.35 6.97 -5.78
C ARG A 124 27.44 7.56 -4.37
N ASP A 125 26.59 8.53 -4.05
CA ASP A 125 26.62 9.17 -2.72
C ASP A 125 26.23 8.18 -1.63
N THR A 126 25.36 7.21 -1.93
CA THR A 126 25.02 6.12 -1.02
C THR A 126 26.24 5.24 -0.72
N GLN A 127 27.07 4.93 -1.73
CA GLN A 127 28.30 4.17 -1.53
C GLN A 127 29.30 4.94 -0.66
N GLU A 128 29.53 6.23 -0.93
CA GLU A 128 30.42 7.07 -0.12
C GLU A 128 29.91 7.23 1.33
N MET A 129 28.60 7.39 1.50
CA MET A 129 27.96 7.43 2.81
C MET A 129 28.17 6.11 3.57
N ILE A 130 28.03 4.94 2.91
CA ILE A 130 28.28 3.63 3.52
C ILE A 130 29.71 3.55 4.05
N ASP A 131 30.69 4.01 3.28
CA ASP A 131 32.09 3.97 3.68
C ASP A 131 32.38 4.92 4.85
N ASN A 132 31.76 6.09 4.87
CA ASN A 132 31.79 7.01 6.02
C ASN A 132 31.16 6.40 7.28
N VAL A 133 30.02 5.69 7.17
CA VAL A 133 29.40 5.00 8.31
C VAL A 133 30.33 3.90 8.84
N ARG A 134 30.95 3.11 7.95
CA ARG A 134 31.88 2.03 8.33
C ARG A 134 33.05 2.53 9.16
N GLN A 135 33.60 3.70 8.83
CA GLN A 135 34.67 4.33 9.63
C GLN A 135 34.17 4.74 11.03
N LYS A 136 32.92 5.18 11.14
CA LYS A 136 32.30 5.59 12.42
C LYS A 136 31.85 4.43 13.31
N LEU A 137 31.72 3.20 12.78
CA LEU A 137 31.29 2.02 13.55
C LEU A 137 32.18 1.71 14.77
N GLY A 138 33.43 2.17 14.78
CA GLY A 138 34.33 2.04 15.92
C GLY A 138 33.83 2.75 17.19
N GLY A 139 33.13 3.88 17.03
CA GLY A 139 32.60 4.68 18.13
C GLY A 139 31.20 4.27 18.62
N MET A 140 30.44 3.51 17.82
CA MET A 140 29.11 3.05 18.19
C MET A 140 29.15 1.88 19.18
N LYS A 141 28.09 1.69 19.96
CA LYS A 141 27.96 0.62 20.97
C LYS A 141 26.65 -0.14 20.82
N GLY A 142 26.61 -1.36 21.38
CA GLY A 142 25.39 -2.17 21.53
C GLY A 142 24.64 -2.43 20.22
N ASP A 143 23.32 -2.46 20.32
CA ASP A 143 22.40 -2.80 19.22
C ASP A 143 22.48 -1.82 18.05
N SER A 144 22.70 -0.53 18.32
CA SER A 144 22.87 0.49 17.28
C SER A 144 24.05 0.18 16.35
N LYS A 145 25.18 -0.31 16.89
CA LYS A 145 26.33 -0.72 16.09
C LYS A 145 25.99 -1.92 15.19
N ILE A 146 25.27 -2.90 15.72
CA ILE A 146 24.85 -4.09 14.99
C ILE A 146 23.90 -3.70 13.86
N ALA A 147 22.90 -2.87 14.17
CA ALA A 147 21.92 -2.35 13.22
C ALA A 147 22.57 -1.52 12.10
N ALA A 148 23.46 -0.59 12.42
CA ALA A 148 24.20 0.20 11.42
C ALA A 148 25.11 -0.68 10.54
N LYS A 149 25.79 -1.67 11.13
CA LYS A 149 26.60 -2.64 10.38
C LYS A 149 25.73 -3.50 9.45
N SER A 150 24.54 -3.90 9.89
CA SER A 150 23.59 -4.64 9.05
C SER A 150 23.08 -3.79 7.89
N LEU A 151 22.67 -2.54 8.17
CA LEU A 151 22.16 -1.62 7.17
C LEU A 151 23.21 -1.30 6.09
N THR A 152 24.45 -1.01 6.49
CA THR A 152 25.55 -0.75 5.53
C THR A 152 25.84 -1.94 4.63
N LYS A 153 25.76 -3.17 5.15
CA LYS A 153 25.92 -4.38 4.33
C LYS A 153 24.79 -4.52 3.31
N LEU A 154 23.54 -4.48 3.77
CA LEU A 154 22.37 -4.67 2.91
C LEU A 154 22.21 -3.54 1.88
N LEU A 155 22.60 -2.31 2.22
CA LEU A 155 22.63 -1.22 1.25
C LEU A 155 23.71 -1.40 0.19
N ALA A 156 24.91 -1.88 0.56
CA ALA A 156 25.95 -2.18 -0.41
C ALA A 156 25.49 -3.28 -1.39
N ASP A 157 24.81 -4.31 -0.89
CA ASP A 157 24.22 -5.36 -1.72
C ASP A 157 23.12 -4.79 -2.64
N ARG A 158 22.27 -3.89 -2.13
CA ARG A 158 21.17 -3.24 -2.88
C ARG A 158 21.65 -2.38 -4.05
N ILE A 159 22.75 -1.65 -3.87
CA ILE A 159 23.25 -0.73 -4.91
C ILE A 159 24.22 -1.38 -5.89
N ASN A 160 24.59 -2.65 -5.66
CA ASN A 160 25.49 -3.39 -6.54
C ASN A 160 24.88 -3.52 -7.95
N GLY A 161 25.65 -3.18 -8.98
CA GLY A 161 25.20 -3.19 -10.38
C GLY A 161 24.26 -2.04 -10.77
N CYS A 162 23.90 -1.14 -9.85
CA CYS A 162 23.07 0.03 -10.16
C CYS A 162 23.88 1.15 -10.84
N LYS A 163 23.20 2.03 -11.57
CA LYS A 163 23.85 3.18 -12.24
C LYS A 163 24.31 4.21 -11.19
N PRO A 164 25.58 4.66 -11.17
CA PRO A 164 26.09 5.54 -10.10
C PRO A 164 25.30 6.83 -9.86
N ASN A 165 24.78 7.44 -10.94
CA ASN A 165 24.09 8.74 -10.85
C ASN A 165 22.57 8.60 -10.73
N SER A 166 22.01 7.38 -10.72
CA SER A 166 20.57 7.23 -10.51
C SER A 166 20.22 7.44 -9.04
N PRO A 167 19.02 7.98 -8.73
CA PRO A 167 18.50 8.02 -7.38
C PRO A 167 18.39 6.61 -6.76
N LEU A 168 18.54 6.52 -5.45
CA LEU A 168 18.28 5.32 -4.69
C LEU A 168 16.76 5.04 -4.66
N LEU A 169 16.28 4.15 -5.53
CA LEU A 169 14.85 3.81 -5.67
C LEU A 169 14.22 3.37 -4.35
N GLY A 170 13.20 4.07 -3.85
CA GLY A 170 12.60 3.82 -2.53
C GLY A 170 13.22 4.61 -1.38
N GLY A 171 14.39 5.21 -1.60
CA GLY A 171 15.13 5.99 -0.63
C GLY A 171 15.58 5.20 0.60
N LEU A 172 15.90 5.97 1.65
CA LEU A 172 16.11 5.52 3.02
C LEU A 172 15.08 6.20 3.91
N VAL A 173 14.26 5.41 4.58
CA VAL A 173 13.08 5.91 5.29
C VAL A 173 12.96 5.29 6.68
N ASP A 174 12.56 6.07 7.65
CA ASP A 174 12.06 5.62 8.97
C ASP A 174 10.54 5.79 8.97
N ILE A 175 9.81 4.77 9.43
CA ILE A 175 8.37 4.87 9.67
C ILE A 175 8.13 4.72 11.16
N GLY A 176 7.30 5.61 11.71
CA GLY A 176 6.95 5.53 13.11
C GLY A 176 5.54 6.00 13.43
N PHE A 177 5.10 5.64 14.62
CA PHE A 177 3.88 6.14 15.23
C PHE A 177 4.14 7.31 16.19
N ALA A 178 3.25 8.30 16.20
CA ALA A 178 3.29 9.42 17.16
C ALA A 178 1.90 9.78 17.68
N GLY A 179 1.75 9.90 19.00
CA GLY A 179 0.55 10.47 19.63
C GLY A 179 0.39 11.98 19.35
N LYS A 180 1.52 12.69 19.21
CA LYS A 180 1.58 14.12 18.83
C LYS A 180 2.52 14.28 17.63
N GLY A 181 1.97 14.12 16.42
CA GLY A 181 2.72 14.10 15.16
C GLY A 181 3.70 15.28 14.99
N PRO A 182 3.21 16.53 14.95
CA PRO A 182 4.06 17.70 14.71
C PRO A 182 5.24 17.82 15.69
N ALA A 183 5.00 17.58 16.98
CA ALA A 183 6.04 17.61 18.00
C ALA A 183 7.09 16.52 17.78
N ARG A 184 6.68 15.30 17.37
CA ARG A 184 7.60 14.21 17.08
C ARG A 184 8.44 14.47 15.83
N LEU A 185 7.87 15.08 14.79
CA LEU A 185 8.63 15.43 13.59
C LEU A 185 9.69 16.50 13.86
N ALA A 186 9.35 17.52 14.66
CA ALA A 186 10.32 18.53 15.09
C ALA A 186 11.49 17.92 15.88
N GLN A 187 11.24 16.91 16.72
CA GLN A 187 12.28 16.17 17.44
C GLN A 187 13.25 15.44 16.49
N HIS A 188 12.74 14.78 15.45
CA HIS A 188 13.58 14.10 14.47
C HIS A 188 14.47 15.08 13.69
N GLN A 189 13.90 16.22 13.28
CA GLN A 189 14.64 17.28 12.59
C GLN A 189 15.75 17.87 13.48
N SER A 190 15.48 18.08 14.77
CA SER A 190 16.48 18.57 15.72
C SER A 190 17.47 17.49 16.20
N GLY A 191 17.33 16.24 15.77
CA GLY A 191 18.12 15.10 16.25
C GLY A 191 17.85 14.70 17.71
N ALA A 192 16.78 15.20 18.32
CA ALA A 192 16.43 14.89 19.71
C ALA A 192 15.58 13.61 19.77
N ASN A 193 15.92 12.67 20.68
CA ASN A 193 15.18 11.41 20.86
C ASN A 193 14.93 10.64 19.54
N SER A 194 15.88 10.75 18.62
CA SER A 194 15.84 10.09 17.31
C SER A 194 16.60 8.76 17.36
N ASN A 195 16.26 7.88 16.42
CA ASN A 195 17.00 6.66 16.13
C ASN A 195 18.49 6.96 15.87
N GLU A 196 19.40 6.40 16.67
CA GLU A 196 20.85 6.62 16.59
C GLU A 196 21.41 6.20 15.21
N VAL A 197 20.92 5.10 14.64
CA VAL A 197 21.35 4.64 13.30
C VAL A 197 21.02 5.68 12.25
N MET A 198 19.80 6.21 12.25
CA MET A 198 19.38 7.26 11.32
C MET A 198 20.27 8.52 11.44
N GLN A 199 20.63 8.91 12.66
CA GLN A 199 21.49 10.08 12.90
C GLN A 199 22.92 9.87 12.37
N VAL A 200 23.51 8.68 12.59
CA VAL A 200 24.84 8.33 12.05
C VAL A 200 24.84 8.36 10.52
N PHE A 201 23.79 7.84 9.89
CA PHE A 201 23.64 7.88 8.43
C PHE A 201 23.44 9.30 7.90
N ARG A 202 22.62 10.12 8.57
CA ARG A 202 22.47 11.55 8.25
C ARG A 202 23.81 12.28 8.28
N ASP A 203 24.58 12.10 9.35
CA ASP A 203 25.87 12.77 9.51
C ASP A 203 26.92 12.26 8.51
N ALA A 204 26.83 11.00 8.09
CA ALA A 204 27.66 10.44 7.03
C ALA A 204 27.28 10.98 5.65
N ALA A 205 25.99 11.15 5.36
CA ALA A 205 25.51 11.73 4.11
C ALA A 205 25.87 13.22 4.01
N ARG A 206 25.74 13.98 5.10
CA ARG A 206 26.19 15.39 5.16
C ARG A 206 27.67 15.58 4.87
N ALA A 207 28.50 14.59 5.20
CA ALA A 207 29.92 14.60 4.87
C ALA A 207 30.19 14.38 3.37
N VAL A 208 29.27 13.73 2.65
CA VAL A 208 29.31 13.58 1.19
C VAL A 208 28.79 14.85 0.52
N ASN A 209 27.63 15.34 0.94
CA ASN A 209 27.06 16.61 0.50
C ASN A 209 26.29 17.26 1.65
N ALA A 210 26.67 18.50 1.99
CA ALA A 210 26.11 19.25 3.11
C ALA A 210 24.59 19.52 2.99
N CYS A 211 24.01 19.36 1.79
CA CYS A 211 22.58 19.53 1.56
C CYS A 211 21.76 18.29 1.95
N TYR A 212 22.40 17.15 2.25
CA TYR A 212 21.68 15.95 2.70
C TYR A 212 21.15 16.12 4.14
N ASP A 213 19.87 15.84 4.35
CA ASP A 213 19.23 15.94 5.66
C ASP A 213 17.98 15.08 5.77
N LEU A 214 17.40 15.06 6.97
CA LEU A 214 16.14 14.40 7.24
C LEU A 214 14.96 15.32 6.94
N GLN A 215 14.04 14.84 6.12
CA GLN A 215 12.74 15.48 5.85
C GLN A 215 11.62 14.57 6.34
N SER A 216 10.62 15.14 6.99
CA SER A 216 9.58 14.38 7.69
C SER A 216 8.18 14.72 7.20
N PHE A 217 7.32 13.71 7.17
CA PHE A 217 5.97 13.79 6.62
C PHE A 217 4.98 13.02 7.49
N ILE A 218 3.82 13.61 7.77
CA ILE A 218 2.64 12.86 8.20
C ILE A 218 2.12 12.07 7.00
N VAL A 219 1.83 10.79 7.16
CA VAL A 219 1.32 9.96 6.06
C VAL A 219 -0.08 9.41 6.32
N CYS A 220 -0.45 9.23 7.58
CA CYS A 220 -1.78 8.74 7.93
C CYS A 220 -2.17 9.19 9.35
N LYS A 221 -3.45 9.49 9.59
CA LYS A 221 -3.97 9.80 10.93
C LYS A 221 -4.78 8.64 11.48
N MET A 222 -4.66 8.42 12.79
CA MET A 222 -5.30 7.31 13.49
C MET A 222 -6.56 7.78 14.19
N ARG A 223 -7.61 6.99 14.04
CA ARG A 223 -8.93 7.27 14.63
C ARG A 223 -9.36 6.28 15.70
N LYS A 224 -8.65 5.17 15.81
CA LYS A 224 -8.95 4.09 16.74
C LYS A 224 -7.66 3.59 17.37
N TYR A 225 -7.73 3.27 18.66
CA TYR A 225 -6.58 2.81 19.44
C TYR A 225 -6.03 1.50 18.86
N GLU A 226 -6.93 0.55 18.60
CA GLU A 226 -6.62 -0.80 18.12
C GLU A 226 -6.02 -0.83 16.70
N HIS A 227 -6.14 0.26 15.93
CA HIS A 227 -5.53 0.38 14.61
C HIS A 227 -4.05 0.78 14.66
N CYS A 228 -3.57 1.37 15.77
CA CYS A 228 -2.27 2.07 15.79
C CYS A 228 -1.09 1.12 15.53
N SER A 229 -1.07 -0.04 16.19
CA SER A 229 0.00 -1.02 16.02
C SER A 229 0.03 -1.60 14.61
N LEU A 230 -1.13 -2.00 14.09
CA LEU A 230 -1.23 -2.53 12.73
C LEU A 230 -0.87 -1.48 11.68
N ALA A 231 -1.26 -0.22 11.87
CA ALA A 231 -0.91 0.86 10.95
C ALA A 231 0.61 1.03 10.84
N GLU A 232 1.33 1.10 11.97
CA GLU A 232 2.79 1.24 11.95
C GLU A 232 3.45 0.06 11.21
N VAL A 233 2.95 -1.16 11.39
CA VAL A 233 3.40 -2.35 10.64
C VAL A 233 3.12 -2.22 9.14
N LEU A 234 1.90 -1.88 8.74
CA LEU A 234 1.51 -1.76 7.33
C LEU A 234 2.36 -0.72 6.61
N PHE A 235 2.55 0.47 7.19
CA PHE A 235 3.33 1.53 6.56
C PHE A 235 4.85 1.24 6.57
N SER A 236 5.36 0.53 7.59
CA SER A 236 6.75 0.06 7.60
C SER A 236 7.01 -0.96 6.50
N ARG A 237 6.07 -1.89 6.26
CA ARG A 237 6.14 -2.84 5.15
C ARG A 237 5.98 -2.16 3.79
N LEU A 238 5.01 -1.26 3.65
CA LEU A 238 4.70 -0.53 2.42
C LEU A 238 5.91 0.24 1.88
N SER A 239 6.59 0.97 2.77
CA SER A 239 7.81 1.72 2.46
C SER A 239 9.09 0.87 2.46
N GLN A 240 8.98 -0.36 2.96
CA GLN A 240 10.08 -1.29 3.22
C GLN A 240 11.16 -0.68 4.13
N SER A 241 10.75 0.04 5.18
CA SER A 241 11.62 0.84 6.07
C SER A 241 12.55 0.03 6.97
N TYR A 242 12.42 -1.29 7.00
CA TYR A 242 13.22 -2.13 7.90
C TYR A 242 14.70 -2.23 7.49
N ILE A 243 15.57 -2.18 8.49
CA ILE A 243 17.01 -2.41 8.33
C ILE A 243 17.27 -3.79 7.72
N SER A 244 16.51 -4.81 8.12
CA SER A 244 16.64 -6.19 7.63
C SER A 244 16.39 -6.34 6.12
N ARG A 245 15.85 -5.30 5.47
CA ARG A 245 15.63 -5.24 4.02
C ARG A 245 16.52 -4.23 3.31
N GLY A 246 17.43 -3.56 4.02
CA GLY A 246 18.26 -2.50 3.46
C GLY A 246 17.44 -1.33 2.91
N GLY A 247 16.20 -1.14 3.39
CA GLY A 247 15.28 -0.14 2.85
C GLY A 247 15.15 1.11 3.71
N GLY A 248 15.58 1.05 4.98
CA GLY A 248 15.39 2.18 5.89
C GLY A 248 16.00 1.99 7.28
N PHE A 249 15.48 2.74 8.24
CA PHE A 249 16.06 2.86 9.58
C PHE A 249 15.31 2.07 10.67
N ASN A 250 14.19 1.41 10.36
CA ASN A 250 13.43 0.65 11.34
C ASN A 250 14.23 -0.60 11.77
N GLY A 251 14.88 -0.53 12.93
CA GLY A 251 15.64 -1.63 13.52
C GLY A 251 14.84 -2.50 14.48
N ALA A 252 13.68 -2.02 14.93
CA ALA A 252 12.78 -2.71 15.83
C ALA A 252 11.47 -3.07 15.12
N VAL A 253 10.77 -4.07 15.64
CA VAL A 253 9.46 -4.51 15.13
C VAL A 253 8.46 -3.36 15.28
N ALA A 254 7.84 -2.94 14.17
CA ALA A 254 6.82 -1.91 14.20
C ALA A 254 5.59 -2.37 15.00
N GLY A 255 4.81 -1.42 15.52
CA GLY A 255 3.60 -1.67 16.28
C GLY A 255 3.82 -2.07 17.74
N HIS A 256 5.07 -2.34 18.17
CA HIS A 256 5.38 -2.68 19.56
C HIS A 256 5.26 -1.51 20.53
N SER A 257 5.53 -0.28 20.09
CA SER A 257 5.60 0.90 20.97
C SER A 257 4.62 1.98 20.58
N ILE A 258 3.35 1.78 20.94
CA ILE A 258 2.28 2.77 20.78
C ILE A 258 2.04 3.60 22.05
N LYS A 259 3.09 3.90 22.83
CA LYS A 259 2.96 4.64 24.11
C LYS A 259 2.18 5.95 23.99
N GLY A 260 2.33 6.66 22.86
CA GLY A 260 1.55 7.86 22.57
C GLY A 260 0.04 7.60 22.54
N ALA A 261 -0.40 6.47 21.94
CA ALA A 261 -1.79 6.05 21.91
C ALA A 261 -2.29 5.67 23.32
N GLN A 262 -1.46 4.98 24.08
CA GLN A 262 -1.77 4.53 25.45
C GLN A 262 -1.89 5.70 26.44
N SER A 263 -1.23 6.83 26.15
CA SER A 263 -1.33 8.04 26.98
C SER A 263 -2.64 8.81 26.81
N LEU A 264 -3.43 8.50 25.77
CA LEU A 264 -4.73 9.11 25.55
C LEU A 264 -5.79 8.42 26.41
N SER A 265 -6.64 9.22 27.05
CA SER A 265 -7.79 8.71 27.80
C SER A 265 -8.84 8.08 26.89
N VAL A 266 -9.70 7.22 27.45
CA VAL A 266 -10.87 6.65 26.73
C VAL A 266 -11.72 7.77 26.12
N MET A 267 -12.01 8.83 26.88
CA MET A 267 -12.75 9.99 26.37
C MET A 267 -12.05 10.70 25.20
N ALA A 268 -10.72 10.72 25.17
CA ALA A 268 -9.99 11.28 24.03
C ALA A 268 -10.14 10.40 22.79
N TRP A 269 -10.08 9.08 22.95
CA TRP A 269 -10.33 8.13 21.86
C TRP A 269 -11.77 8.19 21.34
N ASP A 270 -12.76 8.31 22.22
CA ASP A 270 -14.17 8.47 21.82
C ASP A 270 -14.36 9.74 20.99
N ARG A 271 -13.76 10.87 21.43
CA ARG A 271 -13.80 12.14 20.69
C ARG A 271 -13.12 12.03 19.32
N ILE A 272 -11.95 11.40 19.26
CA ILE A 272 -11.23 11.14 18.00
C ILE A 272 -12.08 10.25 17.08
N GLY A 273 -12.71 9.21 17.62
CA GLY A 273 -13.59 8.30 16.90
C GLY A 273 -14.81 9.00 16.30
N GLY A 274 -15.36 9.98 17.03
CA GLY A 274 -16.52 10.78 16.64
C GLY A 274 -16.27 11.88 15.60
N VAL A 275 -15.01 12.21 15.26
CA VAL A 275 -14.70 13.19 14.19
C VAL A 275 -15.28 12.68 12.86
N GLN A 276 -15.87 13.51 12.01
CA GLN A 276 -16.38 12.99 10.72
C GLN A 276 -15.26 12.43 9.84
N ARG A 277 -15.55 11.42 9.00
CA ARG A 277 -14.60 10.97 7.96
C ARG A 277 -14.34 12.12 7.00
N ASP A 278 -13.08 12.32 6.63
CA ASP A 278 -12.70 13.43 5.76
C ASP A 278 -12.86 13.10 4.27
N ARG A 279 -12.56 14.10 3.43
CA ARG A 279 -12.63 13.98 1.97
C ARG A 279 -11.78 12.83 1.42
N ILE A 280 -10.62 12.55 2.02
CA ILE A 280 -9.72 11.49 1.53
C ILE A 280 -10.41 10.14 1.66
N TYR A 281 -10.96 9.86 2.85
CA TYR A 281 -11.67 8.61 3.08
C TYR A 281 -12.89 8.47 2.17
N GLN A 282 -13.68 9.53 2.02
CA GLN A 282 -14.89 9.52 1.18
C GLN A 282 -14.55 9.29 -0.30
N THR A 283 -13.55 9.99 -0.84
CA THR A 283 -13.08 9.81 -2.22
C THR A 283 -12.58 8.39 -2.45
N ASN A 284 -11.70 7.88 -1.58
CA ASN A 284 -11.20 6.52 -1.69
C ASN A 284 -12.35 5.49 -1.64
N TYR A 285 -13.34 5.72 -0.77
CA TYR A 285 -14.51 4.83 -0.62
C TYR A 285 -15.36 4.80 -1.88
N ALA A 286 -15.64 5.95 -2.49
CA ALA A 286 -16.36 6.02 -3.75
C ALA A 286 -15.61 5.29 -4.89
N ILE A 287 -14.29 5.47 -4.98
CA ILE A 287 -13.44 4.77 -5.96
C ILE A 287 -13.50 3.25 -5.75
N GLU A 288 -13.38 2.77 -4.51
CA GLU A 288 -13.43 1.33 -4.21
C GLU A 288 -14.80 0.73 -4.53
N ILE A 289 -15.91 1.44 -4.24
CA ILE A 289 -17.26 1.01 -4.64
C ILE A 289 -17.36 0.90 -6.16
N ALA A 290 -16.91 1.92 -6.90
CA ALA A 290 -16.96 1.91 -8.37
C ALA A 290 -16.16 0.74 -8.96
N LYS A 291 -14.96 0.49 -8.43
CA LYS A 291 -14.12 -0.65 -8.81
C LYS A 291 -14.80 -1.99 -8.48
N MET A 292 -15.43 -2.10 -7.30
CA MET A 292 -16.15 -3.31 -6.89
C MET A 292 -17.36 -3.58 -7.80
N LYS A 293 -18.16 -2.55 -8.12
CA LYS A 293 -19.30 -2.67 -9.04
C LYS A 293 -18.85 -3.12 -10.43
N THR A 294 -17.77 -2.53 -10.94
CA THR A 294 -17.19 -2.91 -12.25
C THR A 294 -16.74 -4.37 -12.26
N ALA A 295 -16.03 -4.81 -11.22
CA ALA A 295 -15.57 -6.20 -11.08
C ALA A 295 -16.75 -7.18 -10.99
N ALA A 296 -17.77 -6.87 -10.17
CA ALA A 296 -18.96 -7.71 -10.04
C ALA A 296 -19.74 -7.83 -11.36
N GLY A 297 -19.87 -6.72 -12.11
CA GLY A 297 -20.49 -6.72 -13.44
C GLY A 297 -19.70 -7.53 -14.47
N ALA A 298 -18.36 -7.51 -14.42
CA ALA A 298 -17.53 -8.38 -15.27
C ALA A 298 -17.71 -9.87 -14.91
N SER A 299 -17.70 -10.22 -13.62
CA SER A 299 -17.93 -11.60 -13.16
C SER A 299 -19.33 -12.11 -13.52
N ARG A 300 -20.37 -11.27 -13.40
CA ARG A 300 -21.74 -11.65 -13.81
C ARG A 300 -21.82 -11.93 -15.32
N ARG A 301 -21.18 -11.10 -16.15
CA ARG A 301 -21.09 -11.33 -17.60
C ARG A 301 -20.36 -12.63 -17.93
N GLN A 302 -19.27 -12.93 -17.25
CA GLN A 302 -18.56 -14.20 -17.43
C GLN A 302 -19.41 -15.42 -17.05
N LEU A 303 -20.15 -15.34 -15.94
CA LEU A 303 -21.07 -16.40 -15.53
C LEU A 303 -22.22 -16.57 -16.54
N GLN A 304 -22.75 -15.47 -17.09
CA GLN A 304 -23.77 -15.52 -18.12
C GLN A 304 -23.26 -16.18 -19.39
N ILE A 305 -22.08 -15.79 -19.90
CA ILE A 305 -21.46 -16.43 -21.07
C ILE A 305 -21.24 -17.93 -20.83
N ALA A 306 -20.75 -18.31 -19.64
CA ALA A 306 -20.56 -19.72 -19.31
C ALA A 306 -21.90 -20.50 -19.24
N GLY A 307 -22.96 -19.85 -18.77
CA GLY A 307 -24.32 -20.39 -18.78
C GLY A 307 -24.86 -20.59 -20.19
N ASP A 308 -24.78 -19.56 -21.03
CA ASP A 308 -25.25 -19.57 -22.41
C ASP A 308 -24.52 -20.65 -23.23
N VAL A 309 -23.19 -20.77 -23.07
CA VAL A 309 -22.39 -21.85 -23.70
C VAL A 309 -22.82 -23.23 -23.20
N GLY A 310 -23.14 -23.36 -21.91
CA GLY A 310 -23.64 -24.62 -21.33
C GLY A 310 -25.00 -25.02 -21.91
N GLU A 311 -25.92 -24.06 -22.06
CA GLU A 311 -27.23 -24.28 -22.68
C GLU A 311 -27.10 -24.63 -24.17
N GLU A 312 -26.23 -23.94 -24.91
CA GLU A 312 -25.96 -24.25 -26.31
C GLU A 312 -25.41 -25.67 -26.48
N LEU A 313 -24.45 -26.08 -25.63
CA LEU A 313 -23.91 -27.44 -25.62
C LEU A 313 -24.98 -28.49 -25.25
N ALA A 314 -25.90 -28.17 -24.34
CA ALA A 314 -27.00 -29.07 -23.99
C ALA A 314 -27.98 -29.25 -25.16
N ILE A 315 -28.32 -28.17 -25.86
CA ILE A 315 -29.16 -28.22 -27.07
C ILE A 315 -28.46 -29.02 -28.18
N GLN A 316 -27.16 -28.77 -28.41
CA GLN A 316 -26.36 -29.54 -29.36
C GLN A 316 -26.37 -31.04 -29.03
N ASN A 317 -26.20 -31.42 -27.76
CA ASN A 317 -26.27 -32.81 -27.34
C ASN A 317 -27.66 -33.44 -27.58
N CYS A 318 -28.74 -32.72 -27.28
CA CYS A 318 -30.09 -33.20 -27.59
C CYS A 318 -30.32 -33.37 -29.10
N ILE A 319 -29.81 -32.46 -29.93
CA ILE A 319 -29.87 -32.59 -31.39
C ILE A 319 -29.08 -33.82 -31.84
N LEU A 320 -27.84 -34.00 -31.35
CA LEU A 320 -27.01 -35.17 -31.66
C LEU A 320 -27.69 -36.49 -31.25
N GLU A 321 -28.42 -36.51 -30.13
CA GLU A 321 -29.19 -37.68 -29.70
C GLU A 321 -30.39 -38.01 -30.61
N LEU A 322 -30.93 -37.02 -31.32
CA LEU A 322 -32.03 -37.22 -32.27
C LEU A 322 -31.54 -37.63 -33.67
N LEU A 323 -30.25 -37.45 -33.98
CA LEU A 323 -29.66 -37.87 -35.25
C LEU A 323 -29.41 -39.38 -35.32
N SER A 324 -29.49 -39.94 -36.51
CA SER A 324 -29.09 -41.32 -36.79
C SER A 324 -27.57 -41.51 -36.66
N ALA A 325 -27.11 -42.76 -36.57
CA ALA A 325 -25.69 -43.06 -36.37
C ALA A 325 -24.79 -42.47 -37.48
N ASP A 326 -25.24 -42.52 -38.73
CA ASP A 326 -24.49 -41.97 -39.87
C ASP A 326 -24.45 -40.43 -39.83
N GLU A 327 -25.56 -39.79 -39.45
CA GLU A 327 -25.63 -38.33 -39.28
C GLU A 327 -24.77 -37.83 -38.12
N ARG A 328 -24.65 -38.60 -37.03
CA ARG A 328 -23.74 -38.26 -35.91
C ARG A 328 -22.28 -38.31 -36.32
N ILE A 329 -21.89 -39.30 -37.14
CA ILE A 329 -20.52 -39.40 -37.66
C ILE A 329 -20.20 -38.20 -38.55
N HIS A 330 -21.14 -37.80 -39.41
CA HIS A 330 -20.99 -36.59 -40.24
C HIS A 330 -20.95 -35.30 -39.41
N ALA A 331 -21.80 -35.16 -38.40
CA ALA A 331 -21.80 -34.00 -37.51
C ALA A 331 -20.49 -33.89 -36.72
N ALA A 332 -19.97 -35.00 -36.19
CA ALA A 332 -18.70 -35.03 -35.47
C ALA A 332 -17.50 -34.68 -36.38
N ALA A 333 -17.51 -35.16 -37.63
CA ALA A 333 -16.47 -34.82 -38.60
C ALA A 333 -16.49 -33.33 -38.96
N ALA A 334 -17.69 -32.75 -39.17
CA ALA A 334 -17.85 -31.32 -39.44
C ALA A 334 -17.46 -30.43 -38.26
N GLU A 335 -17.78 -30.85 -37.03
CA GLU A 335 -17.36 -30.12 -35.82
C GLU A 335 -15.83 -30.14 -35.67
N GLN A 336 -15.18 -31.26 -35.97
CA GLN A 336 -13.73 -31.36 -35.91
C GLN A 336 -13.05 -30.50 -36.98
N GLU A 337 -13.56 -30.48 -38.21
CA GLU A 337 -13.08 -29.60 -39.28
C GLU A 337 -13.24 -28.11 -38.89
N PHE A 338 -14.36 -27.74 -38.26
CA PHE A 338 -14.57 -26.37 -37.79
C PHE A 338 -13.61 -25.99 -36.66
N ARG A 339 -13.31 -26.92 -35.75
CA ARG A 339 -12.32 -26.72 -34.67
C ARG A 339 -10.90 -26.54 -35.22
N GLU A 340 -10.52 -27.33 -36.23
CA GLU A 340 -9.21 -27.21 -36.88
C GLU A 340 -9.07 -25.86 -37.61
N ILE A 341 -10.09 -25.44 -38.38
CA ILE A 341 -10.12 -24.12 -39.04
C ILE A 341 -10.08 -22.97 -38.01
N SER A 342 -10.81 -23.10 -36.90
CA SER A 342 -10.83 -22.08 -35.85
C SER A 342 -9.49 -21.98 -35.12
N ALA A 343 -8.83 -23.11 -34.86
CA ALA A 343 -7.51 -23.14 -34.25
C ALA A 343 -6.44 -22.50 -35.16
N GLU A 344 -6.47 -22.79 -36.46
CA GLU A 344 -5.57 -22.16 -37.45
C GLU A 344 -5.79 -20.64 -37.52
N ARG A 345 -7.03 -20.17 -37.45
CA ARG A 345 -7.35 -18.75 -37.48
C ARG A 345 -6.91 -18.00 -36.22
N ILE A 346 -7.08 -18.62 -35.05
CA ILE A 346 -6.60 -18.07 -33.78
C ILE A 346 -5.07 -18.00 -33.78
N GLN A 347 -4.39 -19.04 -34.28
CA GLN A 347 -2.93 -19.06 -34.39
C GLN A 347 -2.42 -17.98 -35.37
N ALA A 348 -3.01 -17.86 -36.56
CA ALA A 348 -2.64 -16.82 -37.52
C ALA A 348 -2.87 -15.40 -36.98
N THR A 349 -3.92 -15.20 -36.17
CA THR A 349 -4.18 -13.91 -35.51
C THR A 349 -3.14 -13.63 -34.43
N ALA A 350 -2.77 -14.63 -33.62
CA ALA A 350 -1.72 -14.50 -32.63
C ALA A 350 -0.34 -14.20 -33.26
N ASP A 351 -0.02 -14.84 -34.39
CA ASP A 351 1.22 -14.63 -35.13
C ASP A 351 1.25 -13.21 -35.77
N SER A 352 0.11 -12.71 -36.27
CA SER A 352 0.01 -11.33 -36.79
C SER A 352 0.18 -10.25 -35.72
N ILE A 353 -0.33 -10.50 -34.51
CA ILE A 353 -0.17 -9.58 -33.36
C ILE A 353 1.28 -9.59 -32.86
N ALA A 354 1.98 -10.71 -32.97
CA ALA A 354 3.40 -10.82 -32.59
C ALA A 354 4.34 -10.11 -33.60
N GLU A 355 3.95 -9.95 -34.86
CA GLU A 355 4.74 -9.24 -35.88
C GLU A 355 4.50 -7.71 -35.91
N GLU A 356 3.37 -7.22 -35.40
CA GLU A 356 3.06 -5.77 -35.37
C GLU A 356 3.67 -5.03 -34.15
N ASP A 357 4.06 -5.74 -33.08
CA ASP A 357 4.62 -5.13 -31.85
C ASP A 357 6.10 -4.70 -31.96
N ASP A 358 6.76 -4.96 -33.10
CA ASP A 358 8.16 -4.52 -33.35
C ASP A 358 8.25 -3.29 -34.27
N SER A 359 7.12 -2.65 -34.63
CA SER A 359 7.11 -1.59 -35.67
C SER A 359 6.41 -0.27 -35.32
N VAL A 360 5.89 -0.06 -34.11
CA VAL A 360 5.18 1.19 -33.76
C VAL A 360 5.81 1.91 -32.57
N ALA A 361 7.05 2.36 -32.79
CA ALA A 361 7.56 3.57 -32.14
C ALA A 361 7.51 4.70 -33.18
N GLU A 362 6.91 5.83 -32.79
CA GLU A 362 6.74 7.07 -33.55
C GLU A 362 5.49 7.16 -34.45
N SER A 363 4.41 7.75 -33.93
CA SER A 363 3.96 9.08 -34.37
C SER A 363 2.57 9.47 -33.87
N SER A 364 2.50 10.74 -33.45
CA SER A 364 1.36 11.68 -33.52
C SER A 364 0.18 11.50 -32.54
N ALA A 365 -0.14 12.47 -31.68
CA ALA A 365 -0.40 13.92 -31.87
C ALA A 365 -1.74 14.21 -32.56
N ASP A 366 -2.57 14.92 -31.80
CA ASP A 366 -3.79 15.67 -32.13
C ASP A 366 -5.08 14.90 -32.48
N GLY A 367 -6.13 15.17 -31.70
CA GLY A 367 -7.48 14.68 -31.92
C GLY A 367 -8.46 15.18 -30.86
N ASP A 368 -8.96 16.40 -31.05
CA ASP A 368 -10.12 16.99 -30.38
C ASP A 368 -11.42 16.20 -30.63
N GLY A 369 -12.38 16.37 -29.71
CA GLY A 369 -13.81 16.05 -29.88
C GLY A 369 -14.25 14.76 -29.18
N ASP A 370 -15.39 14.65 -28.50
CA ASP A 370 -16.51 15.54 -28.25
C ASP A 370 -17.19 15.08 -26.95
N GLY A 371 -17.92 15.99 -26.32
CA GLY A 371 -18.63 15.76 -25.07
C GLY A 371 -19.76 14.74 -25.19
N TYR A 372 -19.79 13.81 -24.25
CA TYR A 372 -20.95 12.98 -23.97
C TYR A 372 -21.54 13.37 -22.62
N ASP A 373 -22.68 14.02 -22.70
CA ASP A 373 -23.60 14.30 -21.61
C ASP A 373 -24.23 12.95 -21.19
N LEU A 374 -23.89 12.46 -20.01
CA LEU A 374 -24.50 11.27 -19.42
C LEU A 374 -25.47 11.74 -18.34
N GLU A 375 -26.76 11.81 -18.70
CA GLU A 375 -27.83 11.92 -17.73
C GLU A 375 -27.82 10.68 -16.80
N PRO A 376 -27.85 10.85 -15.47
CA PRO A 376 -27.94 9.74 -14.54
C PRO A 376 -29.39 9.24 -14.47
N THR A 377 -29.62 7.98 -14.86
CA THR A 377 -30.85 7.28 -14.54
C THR A 377 -30.86 6.92 -13.06
N GLU A 378 -31.72 7.60 -12.30
CA GLU A 378 -32.10 7.28 -10.93
C GLU A 378 -32.91 5.97 -10.91
N GLU A 379 -32.26 4.86 -10.57
CA GLU A 379 -32.94 3.67 -10.05
C GLU A 379 -32.31 3.34 -8.69
N ASP A 380 -32.84 4.02 -7.67
CA ASP A 380 -32.63 3.71 -6.26
C ASP A 380 -33.51 2.51 -5.89
N ASP A 381 -32.90 1.33 -5.80
CA ASP A 381 -33.50 0.21 -5.07
C ASP A 381 -33.29 0.44 -3.55
N PRO A 382 -34.35 0.50 -2.74
CA PRO A 382 -34.22 0.60 -1.29
C PRO A 382 -33.66 -0.71 -0.74
N ILE A 383 -32.45 -0.64 -0.19
CA ILE A 383 -31.88 -1.71 0.63
C ILE A 383 -32.65 -1.71 1.96
N GLU A 384 -33.42 -2.76 2.22
CA GLU A 384 -34.04 -3.02 3.51
C GLU A 384 -32.94 -3.35 4.53
N ASP A 385 -32.79 -2.46 5.52
CA ASP A 385 -31.93 -2.66 6.69
C ASP A 385 -32.60 -3.68 7.65
N ASP A 386 -32.20 -4.95 7.58
CA ASP A 386 -32.51 -5.97 8.58
C ASP A 386 -31.59 -5.80 9.81
N ASP A 387 -31.93 -4.85 10.67
CA ASP A 387 -31.39 -4.73 12.03
C ASP A 387 -32.25 -5.55 13.02
N ASP A 388 -31.95 -6.83 13.17
CA ASP A 388 -32.43 -7.63 14.31
C ASP A 388 -31.39 -8.71 14.70
N LEU A 389 -30.39 -8.31 15.49
CA LEU A 389 -29.54 -9.24 16.24
C LEU A 389 -29.89 -9.18 17.73
N PRO A 390 -30.25 -10.32 18.38
CA PRO A 390 -30.63 -10.33 19.77
C PRO A 390 -29.41 -10.13 20.70
N ILE A 391 -29.59 -9.20 21.64
CA ILE A 391 -28.69 -8.94 22.77
C ILE A 391 -28.66 -10.18 23.67
N ALA A 392 -27.51 -10.83 23.79
CA ALA A 392 -27.27 -11.88 24.77
C ALA A 392 -27.02 -11.29 26.18
N PRO A 393 -27.57 -11.90 27.25
CA PRO A 393 -27.45 -11.37 28.60
C PRO A 393 -26.07 -11.65 29.22
N ALA A 394 -25.60 -10.68 30.00
CA ALA A 394 -24.39 -10.77 30.80
C ALA A 394 -24.54 -11.79 31.95
N HIS A 395 -23.73 -12.85 31.91
CA HIS A 395 -23.27 -13.57 33.09
C HIS A 395 -21.84 -13.07 33.36
N GLY A 396 -21.39 -12.76 34.57
CA GLY A 396 -21.72 -13.31 35.87
C GLY A 396 -20.37 -13.39 36.59
N SER A 397 -20.15 -12.48 37.52
CA SER A 397 -18.97 -12.33 38.35
C SER A 397 -18.58 -13.61 39.09
N HIS A 398 -17.31 -14.02 38.99
CA HIS A 398 -16.68 -14.91 39.95
C HIS A 398 -15.35 -14.35 40.47
N HIS A 399 -15.41 -13.89 41.73
CA HIS A 399 -14.31 -13.85 42.68
C HIS A 399 -13.89 -15.28 43.04
N ILE A 400 -12.58 -15.58 43.00
CA ILE A 400 -11.91 -16.66 43.76
C ILE A 400 -10.47 -16.14 44.09
N PRO A 401 -9.92 -16.44 45.29
CA PRO A 401 -9.04 -15.55 46.07
C PRO A 401 -7.57 -15.52 45.67
#